data_AF-A0A4P2PTT0-F1
#
_entry.id   AF-A0A4P2PTT0-F1
#
_cell.length_a   1.000
_cell.length_b   1.000
_cell.length_c   1.000
_cell.angle_alpha   90.00
_cell.angle_beta   90.00
_cell.angle_gamma   90.00
#
_symmetry.space_group_name_H-M   'P 1'
#
loop_
_entity.id
_entity.type
_entity.pdbx_description
1 polymer ?
#
loop_
_entity_poly.entity_id
_entity_poly.type
_entity_poly.pdbx_seq_one_letter_code
_entity_poly.pdbx_strand_id
1 'polypeptide(L)'
;MGKLLVPDELWERIEPLLPKAEPKPQGGRPRTPDRIALTGILFVLKTGIPWEYLPQELGCSGMTCWRRLRDWQQAGVWGQLHKALLDELGGADKINWERAALDASLVPAKRGVKRLA
;
A
#
# COMPACT_ATOMS: atom_id res chain seq x y z
N MET A 1 21.38 14.22 -0.44
CA MET A 1 20.70 13.20 -1.26
C MET A 1 19.42 12.79 -0.55
N GLY A 2 18.26 12.96 -1.18
CA GLY A 2 16.97 12.62 -0.58
C GLY A 2 16.90 11.12 -0.25
N LYS A 3 16.36 10.79 0.93
CA LYS A 3 16.17 9.41 1.37
C LYS A 3 15.34 8.66 0.32
N LEU A 4 15.88 7.57 -0.24
CA LEU A 4 15.11 6.65 -1.08
C LEU A 4 13.88 6.20 -0.28
N LEU A 5 12.68 6.43 -0.81
CA LEU A 5 11.43 6.05 -0.13
C LEU A 5 11.30 4.52 0.01
N VAL A 6 11.90 3.79 -0.93
CA VAL A 6 11.96 2.32 -0.91
C VAL A 6 13.43 1.88 -1.03
N PRO A 7 14.19 1.84 0.07
CA PRO A 7 15.53 1.26 0.11
C PRO A 7 15.53 -0.24 -0.26
N ASP A 8 16.68 -0.80 -0.62
CA ASP A 8 16.80 -2.21 -1.04
C ASP A 8 16.31 -3.16 0.05
N GLU A 9 16.74 -2.95 1.30
CA GLU A 9 16.32 -3.78 2.43
C GLU A 9 14.80 -3.79 2.65
N LEU A 10 14.13 -2.66 2.39
CA LEU A 10 12.67 -2.58 2.47
C LEU A 10 12.04 -3.29 1.27
N TRP A 11 12.63 -3.12 0.09
CA TRP A 11 12.15 -3.75 -1.13
C TRP A 11 12.20 -5.28 -1.04
N GLU A 12 13.30 -5.85 -0.54
CA GLU A 12 13.48 -7.30 -0.36
C GLU A 12 12.39 -7.92 0.54
N ARG A 13 11.87 -7.17 1.52
CA ARG A 13 10.75 -7.61 2.37
C ARG A 13 9.40 -7.54 1.66
N ILE A 14 9.20 -6.52 0.82
CA ILE A 14 7.90 -6.24 0.18
C ILE A 14 7.70 -7.06 -1.09
N GLU A 15 8.72 -7.17 -1.94
CA GLU A 15 8.64 -7.80 -3.26
C GLU A 15 8.01 -9.20 -3.24
N PRO A 16 8.34 -10.10 -2.30
CA PRO A 16 7.76 -11.43 -2.25
C PRO A 16 6.25 -11.45 -1.97
N LEU A 17 5.70 -10.39 -1.37
CA LEU A 17 4.27 -10.27 -1.05
C LEU A 17 3.45 -9.74 -2.23
N LEU A 18 4.10 -9.25 -3.28
CA LEU A 18 3.43 -8.65 -4.41
C LEU A 18 2.92 -9.73 -5.38
N PRO A 19 1.70 -9.58 -5.94
CA PRO A 19 1.21 -10.48 -6.95
C PRO A 19 2.10 -10.43 -8.18
N LYS A 20 2.49 -11.61 -8.68
CA LYS A 20 3.27 -11.73 -9.91
C LYS A 20 2.49 -11.14 -11.07
N ALA A 21 3.17 -10.40 -11.93
CA ALA A 21 2.56 -9.87 -13.14
C ALA A 21 2.17 -11.03 -14.06
N GLU A 22 0.91 -11.09 -14.44
CA GLU A 22 0.47 -12.07 -15.44
C GLU A 22 1.12 -11.75 -16.81
N PRO A 23 1.62 -12.78 -17.52
CA PRO A 23 2.15 -12.59 -18.85
C PRO A 23 1.05 -12.09 -19.78
N LYS A 24 1.37 -11.11 -20.62
CA LYS A 24 0.47 -10.59 -21.65
C LYS A 24 0.82 -11.22 -23.00
N PRO A 25 0.13 -12.30 -23.42
CA PRO A 25 0.49 -13.03 -24.65
C PRO A 25 0.35 -12.19 -25.92
N GLN A 26 -0.53 -11.17 -25.91
CA GLN A 26 -0.74 -10.25 -27.03
C GLN A 26 0.22 -9.04 -27.02
N GLY A 27 1.15 -8.97 -26.05
CA GLY A 27 2.10 -7.85 -25.93
C GLY A 27 1.47 -6.57 -25.39
N GLY A 28 2.02 -5.42 -25.79
CA GLY A 28 1.64 -4.07 -25.35
C GLY A 28 2.72 -3.37 -24.53
N ARG A 29 2.42 -2.16 -24.04
CA ARG A 29 3.38 -1.39 -23.24
C ARG A 29 3.78 -2.19 -21.98
N PRO A 30 5.09 -2.36 -21.72
CA PRO A 30 5.57 -3.03 -20.51
C PRO A 30 4.96 -2.40 -19.25
N ARG A 31 4.64 -3.25 -18.27
CA ARG A 31 4.16 -2.80 -16.97
C ARG A 31 5.28 -2.04 -16.25
N THR A 32 4.96 -0.89 -15.65
CA THR A 32 5.89 -0.17 -14.78
C THR A 32 6.40 -1.09 -13.67
N PRO A 33 7.73 -1.12 -13.40
CA PRO A 33 8.31 -1.93 -12.33
C PRO A 33 7.64 -1.67 -10.98
N ASP A 34 7.49 -2.72 -10.18
CA ASP A 34 6.67 -2.68 -8.98
C ASP A 34 7.27 -1.77 -7.90
N ARG A 35 8.60 -1.74 -7.79
CA ARG A 35 9.32 -0.82 -6.90
C ARG A 35 9.10 0.65 -7.24
N ILE A 36 9.03 0.95 -8.54
CA ILE A 36 8.77 2.30 -9.04
C ILE A 36 7.33 2.71 -8.72
N ALA A 37 6.37 1.80 -8.96
CA ALA A 37 4.97 2.04 -8.61
C ALA A 37 4.80 2.25 -7.09
N LEU A 38 5.44 1.42 -6.26
CA LEU A 38 5.43 1.54 -4.79
C LEU A 38 6.05 2.86 -4.33
N THR A 39 7.18 3.26 -4.92
CA THR A 39 7.84 4.54 -4.62
C THR A 39 6.89 5.71 -4.88
N GLY A 40 6.19 5.71 -6.01
CA GLY A 40 5.20 6.74 -6.33
C GLY A 40 3.98 6.72 -5.41
N ILE A 41 3.48 5.54 -5.03
CA ILE A 41 2.39 5.40 -4.03
C ILE A 41 2.81 6.05 -2.71
N LEU A 42 3.98 5.66 -2.17
CA LEU A 42 4.47 6.18 -0.90
C LEU A 42 4.73 7.68 -0.97
N PHE A 43 5.21 8.19 -2.11
CA PHE A 43 5.39 9.63 -2.30
C PHE A 43 4.07 10.38 -2.17
N VAL A 44 3.01 9.95 -2.88
CA VAL A 44 1.69 10.57 -2.80
C VAL A 44 1.13 10.48 -1.38
N LEU A 45 1.16 9.29 -0.76
CA LEU A 45 0.61 9.10 0.58
C LEU A 45 1.35 9.91 1.66
N LYS A 46 2.66 10.10 1.50
CA LYS A 46 3.47 10.90 2.44
C LYS A 46 3.28 12.41 2.27
N THR A 47 3.07 12.87 1.05
CA THR A 47 3.01 14.31 0.72
C THR A 47 1.58 14.85 0.65
N GLY A 48 0.59 13.99 0.44
CA GLY A 48 -0.81 14.36 0.28
C GLY A 48 -1.15 15.03 -1.05
N ILE A 49 -0.25 15.00 -2.03
CA ILE A 49 -0.50 15.62 -3.34
C ILE A 49 -1.56 14.85 -4.14
N PRO A 50 -2.27 15.52 -5.07
CA PRO A 50 -3.08 14.83 -6.07
C PRO A 50 -2.24 13.85 -6.90
N TRP A 51 -2.83 12.72 -7.31
CA TRP A 51 -2.15 11.71 -8.13
C TRP A 51 -1.64 12.30 -9.45
N GLU A 52 -2.39 13.22 -10.06
CA GLU A 52 -2.05 13.92 -11.30
C GLU A 52 -0.78 14.76 -11.18
N TYR A 53 -0.40 15.15 -9.97
CA TYR A 53 0.78 15.97 -9.68
C TYR A 53 2.00 15.15 -9.27
N LEU A 54 1.95 13.82 -9.37
CA LEU A 54 3.11 12.98 -9.13
C LEU A 54 4.25 13.37 -10.09
N PRO A 55 5.46 13.70 -9.59
CA PRO A 55 6.58 14.08 -10.44
C PRO A 55 6.96 12.98 -11.44
N GLN A 56 7.13 13.34 -12.70
CA GLN A 56 7.41 12.37 -13.77
C GLN A 56 8.80 11.72 -13.63
N GLU A 57 9.72 12.38 -12.93
CA GLU A 57 11.07 11.92 -12.60
C GLU A 57 11.05 10.61 -11.79
N LEU A 58 9.93 10.29 -11.13
CA LEU A 58 9.74 9.01 -10.45
C LEU A 58 9.48 7.85 -11.41
N GLY A 59 9.34 8.08 -12.72
CA GLY A 59 9.20 7.02 -13.72
C GLY A 59 7.83 6.33 -13.75
N CYS A 60 6.83 6.89 -13.07
CA CYS A 60 5.45 6.40 -13.07
C CYS A 60 4.46 7.56 -13.13
N SER A 61 3.33 7.38 -13.83
CA SER A 61 2.21 8.32 -13.68
C SER A 61 1.43 8.00 -12.42
N GLY A 62 0.90 9.04 -11.76
CA GLY A 62 0.12 8.84 -10.54
C GLY A 62 -1.12 7.98 -10.74
N MET A 63 -1.76 8.01 -11.91
CA MET A 63 -2.86 7.09 -12.23
C MET A 63 -2.42 5.62 -12.28
N THR A 64 -1.19 5.33 -12.69
CA THR A 64 -0.64 3.97 -12.63
C THR A 64 -0.35 3.57 -11.18
N CYS A 65 0.17 4.48 -10.35
CA CYS A 65 0.33 4.26 -8.92
C CYS A 65 -1.02 3.99 -8.23
N TRP A 66 -2.04 4.80 -8.50
CA TRP A 66 -3.38 4.63 -7.93
C TRP A 66 -4.01 3.29 -8.31
N ARG A 67 -3.97 2.92 -9.60
CA ARG A 67 -4.44 1.59 -10.03
C ARG A 67 -3.68 0.49 -9.30
N ARG A 68 -2.36 0.62 -9.16
CA ARG A 68 -1.55 -0.36 -8.45
C ARG A 68 -1.92 -0.47 -6.98
N LEU A 69 -2.11 0.66 -6.30
CA LEU A 69 -2.57 0.72 -4.91
C LEU A 69 -3.90 -0.03 -4.73
N ARG A 70 -4.87 0.24 -5.61
CA ARG A 70 -6.17 -0.44 -5.62
C ARG A 70 -6.05 -1.95 -5.87
N ASP A 71 -5.30 -2.35 -6.89
CA ASP A 71 -5.18 -3.76 -7.27
C ASP A 71 -4.46 -4.55 -6.15
N TRP A 72 -3.43 -3.97 -5.52
CA TRP A 72 -2.76 -4.53 -4.36
C TRP A 72 -3.63 -4.57 -3.11
N GLN A 73 -4.51 -3.59 -2.92
CA GLN A 73 -5.52 -3.62 -1.85
C GLN A 73 -6.49 -4.79 -2.06
N GLN A 74 -6.98 -5.00 -3.28
CA GLN A 74 -7.87 -6.11 -3.60
C GLN A 74 -7.17 -7.47 -3.43
N ALA A 75 -5.89 -7.54 -3.75
CA ALA A 75 -5.07 -8.73 -3.53
C ALA A 75 -4.64 -8.94 -2.05
N GLY A 76 -5.00 -8.02 -1.13
CA GLY A 76 -4.68 -8.12 0.29
C GLY A 76 -3.21 -7.87 0.64
N VAL A 77 -2.42 -7.31 -0.28
CA VAL A 77 -0.97 -7.06 -0.11
C VAL A 77 -0.68 -6.24 1.15
N TRP A 78 -1.43 -5.16 1.37
CA TRP A 78 -1.19 -4.26 2.50
C TRP A 78 -1.43 -4.92 3.85
N GLY A 79 -2.44 -5.80 3.94
CA GLY A 79 -2.70 -6.59 5.14
C GLY A 79 -1.57 -7.58 5.43
N GLN A 80 -1.08 -8.26 4.39
CA GLN A 80 0.06 -9.18 4.50
C GLN A 80 1.34 -8.45 4.91
N LEU A 81 1.62 -7.30 4.30
CA LEU A 81 2.77 -6.47 4.63
C LEU A 81 2.71 -5.97 6.07
N HIS A 82 1.56 -5.46 6.50
CA HIS A 82 1.38 -4.99 7.88
C HIS A 82 1.64 -6.11 8.88
N LYS A 83 1.07 -7.30 8.64
CA LYS A 83 1.31 -8.47 9.48
C LYS A 83 2.79 -8.87 9.52
N ALA A 84 3.45 -8.96 8.35
CA ALA A 84 4.86 -9.33 8.28
C ALA A 84 5.77 -8.38 9.08
N LEU A 85 5.51 -7.07 9.00
CA LEU A 85 6.25 -6.07 9.78
C LEU A 85 5.98 -6.18 11.28
N LEU A 86 4.73 -6.45 11.68
CA LEU A 86 4.41 -6.70 13.09
C LEU A 86 5.08 -7.98 13.61
N ASP A 87 5.08 -9.05 12.85
CA ASP A 87 5.73 -10.31 13.22
C ASP A 87 7.26 -10.10 13.39
N GLU A 88 7.91 -9.37 12.47
CA GLU A 88 9.34 -9.03 12.56
C GLU A 88 9.64 -8.17 13.79
N LEU A 89 8.86 -7.10 14.02
CA LEU A 89 9.04 -6.22 15.18
C LEU A 89 8.72 -6.92 16.50
N GLY A 90 7.74 -7.81 16.52
CA GLY A 90 7.38 -8.61 17.69
C GLY A 90 8.49 -9.59 18.05
N GLY A 91 9.04 -10.31 17.07
CA GLY A 91 10.19 -11.19 17.28
C GLY A 91 11.46 -10.46 17.73
N ALA A 92 11.59 -9.18 17.38
CA ALA A 92 12.71 -8.33 17.78
C ALA A 92 12.47 -7.55 19.09
N ASP A 93 11.32 -7.74 19.76
CA ASP A 93 10.89 -6.98 20.94
C ASP A 93 10.91 -5.45 20.74
N LYS A 94 10.54 -5.01 19.53
CA LYS A 94 10.53 -3.59 19.12
C LYS A 94 9.13 -2.99 19.01
N ILE A 95 8.09 -3.75 19.33
CA ILE A 95 6.73 -3.21 19.40
C ILE A 95 6.61 -2.40 20.70
N ASN A 96 6.33 -1.11 20.57
CA ASN A 96 6.01 -0.29 21.74
C ASN A 96 4.57 -0.55 22.18
N TRP A 97 4.40 -1.32 23.25
CA TRP A 97 3.10 -1.67 23.82
C TRP A 97 2.53 -0.61 24.77
N GLU A 98 3.30 0.39 25.18
CA GLU A 98 2.79 1.49 26.03
C GLU A 98 1.82 2.41 25.30
N ARG A 99 1.83 2.36 23.95
CA ARG A 99 0.99 3.20 23.10
C ARG A 99 0.22 2.34 22.11
N ALA A 100 -1.11 2.41 22.18
CA ALA A 100 -2.00 1.86 21.17
C ALA A 100 -2.84 3.00 20.56
N ALA A 101 -2.94 3.01 19.23
CA ALA A 101 -3.88 3.86 18.50
C ALA A 101 -5.03 2.99 17.99
N LEU A 102 -6.25 3.29 18.46
CA LEU A 102 -7.47 2.67 17.97
C LEU A 102 -8.19 3.68 17.09
N ASP A 103 -8.44 3.31 15.84
CA ASP A 103 -9.32 4.07 14.95
C ASP A 103 -10.64 3.31 14.77
N ALA A 104 -11.73 4.06 14.70
CA ALA A 104 -13.07 3.50 14.53
C ALA A 104 -13.91 4.44 13.67
N SER A 105 -14.62 3.86 12.70
CA SER A 105 -15.62 4.57 11.92
C SER A 105 -17.02 4.23 12.42
N LEU A 106 -17.79 5.24 12.80
CA LEU A 106 -19.21 5.09 13.11
C LEU A 106 -20.00 5.02 11.80
N VAL A 107 -20.52 3.85 11.46
CA VAL A 107 -21.43 3.66 10.32
C VAL A 107 -22.88 3.61 10.82
N PRO A 108 -23.79 4.45 10.30
CA PRO A 108 -25.20 4.38 10.64
C PRO A 108 -25.79 3.00 10.35
N ALA A 109 -26.54 2.43 11.29
CA ALA A 109 -27.26 1.19 11.07
C ALA A 109 -28.32 1.38 9.98
N LYS A 110 -28.18 0.69 8.85
CA LYS A 110 -29.23 0.65 7.82
C LYS A 110 -30.37 -0.23 8.36
N ARG A 111 -31.42 0.42 8.88
CA ARG A 111 -32.64 -0.12 9.53
C ARG A 111 -32.49 -0.18 11.06
N GLY A 112 -33.14 0.76 11.75
CA GLY A 112 -33.34 0.67 13.19
C GLY A 112 -34.13 -0.59 13.54
N VAL A 113 -33.81 -1.17 14.70
CA VAL A 113 -34.58 -2.30 15.26
C VAL A 113 -36.05 -1.90 15.34
N LYS A 114 -36.97 -2.73 14.83
CA LYS A 114 -38.42 -2.52 15.04
C LYS A 114 -38.65 -2.51 16.55
N ARG A 115 -39.21 -1.43 17.10
CA ARG A 115 -39.72 -1.44 18.48
C ARG A 115 -40.68 -2.62 18.60
N LEU A 116 -40.38 -3.54 19.50
CA LEU A 116 -41.37 -4.50 19.98
C LEU A 116 -42.40 -3.67 20.74
N ALA A 117 -43.65 -3.74 20.28
CA ALA A 117 -44.81 -3.12 20.93
C ALA A 117 -45.18 -3.91 22.19
#